data_AF-A0A9E3N6H2-F1
#
_entry.id   AF-A0A9E3N6H2-F1
#
_cell.length_a   1.000
_cell.length_b   1.000
_cell.length_c   1.000
_cell.angle_alpha   90.00
_cell.angle_beta   90.00
_cell.angle_gamma   90.00
#
_symmetry.space_group_name_H-M   'P 1'
#
loop_
_entity.id
_entity.type
_entity.pdbx_description
1 polymer ?
#
loop_
_entity_poly.entity_id
_entity_poly.type
_entity_poly.pdbx_seq_one_letter_code
_entity_poly.pdbx_strand_id
1 'polypeptide(L)'
;MNSKGNSNGAAPDGGIDGAQATGYGGQRSAQHAARDAGLRAVAGASSRAGSRLAGVVAVLAGLAVALPAAAHPGHPDSGFTAGLLHPLTGLDHLLALLAVGLWSREQRHGAVLPPVFLVLMALGSACAGAGLALPALETSIAATVLLLGGLVACSPVLQRRLPAQFAVVVVAGCAFLHGLAHGVELAGAASGAGFLLTSAALMTLGALPGARLRRVAGAAIGAAGLCLLTGVVGA
;
A
#
# COMPACT_ATOMS: atom_id res chain seq x y z
N MET A 1 -91.32 6.47 -13.79
CA MET A 1 -91.61 7.93 -13.86
C MET A 1 -90.51 8.64 -13.08
N ASN A 2 -89.87 9.76 -13.46
CA ASN A 2 -89.83 10.65 -14.65
C ASN A 2 -88.37 11.19 -14.74
N SER A 3 -87.69 11.38 -15.89
CA SER A 3 -87.92 12.19 -17.12
C SER A 3 -87.46 13.67 -17.04
N LYS A 4 -86.44 14.02 -17.87
CA LYS A 4 -85.97 15.39 -18.29
C LYS A 4 -85.25 16.21 -17.18
N GLY A 5 -84.27 17.09 -17.38
CA GLY A 5 -83.50 17.62 -18.54
C GLY A 5 -82.56 18.76 -18.02
N ASN A 6 -81.79 19.56 -18.78
CA ASN A 6 -81.34 19.56 -20.18
C ASN A 6 -80.33 20.74 -20.41
N SER A 7 -79.26 20.57 -21.22
CA SER A 7 -78.76 21.54 -22.26
C SER A 7 -77.24 21.47 -22.58
N ASN A 8 -76.88 21.88 -23.80
CA ASN A 8 -75.54 21.84 -24.40
C ASN A 8 -74.65 23.03 -24.03
N GLY A 9 -73.33 22.81 -24.00
CA GLY A 9 -72.31 23.85 -24.19
C GLY A 9 -71.28 23.39 -25.22
N ALA A 10 -71.31 23.94 -26.43
CA ALA A 10 -70.34 23.62 -27.47
C ALA A 10 -69.06 24.44 -27.29
N ALA A 11 -67.89 23.81 -27.43
CA ALA A 11 -66.60 24.47 -27.55
C ALA A 11 -66.04 24.23 -28.97
N PRO A 12 -65.39 25.23 -29.60
CA PRO A 12 -65.03 25.16 -31.01
C PRO A 12 -63.78 24.31 -31.28
N ASP A 13 -63.72 23.81 -32.52
CA ASP A 13 -62.51 23.34 -33.19
C ASP A 13 -61.42 24.44 -33.17
N GLY A 14 -60.17 24.03 -33.00
CA GLY A 14 -59.03 24.90 -32.72
C GLY A 14 -57.70 24.17 -32.88
N GLY A 15 -57.47 23.57 -34.05
CA GLY A 15 -56.16 23.02 -34.39
C GLY A 15 -55.09 24.12 -34.53
N ILE A 16 -54.02 24.03 -33.72
CA ILE A 16 -52.76 24.77 -33.93
C ILE A 16 -51.53 23.91 -33.62
N ASP A 17 -50.69 23.78 -34.65
CA ASP A 17 -49.22 23.71 -34.65
C ASP A 17 -48.47 22.59 -33.90
N GLY A 18 -48.15 21.54 -34.66
CA GLY A 18 -47.07 20.58 -34.38
C GLY A 18 -45.64 21.15 -34.52
N ALA A 19 -45.43 22.45 -34.29
CA ALA A 19 -44.16 23.14 -34.56
C ALA A 19 -43.21 23.23 -33.34
N GLN A 20 -43.69 23.02 -32.10
CA GLN A 20 -42.88 23.21 -30.88
C GLN A 20 -42.31 21.92 -30.26
N ALA A 21 -42.74 20.74 -30.71
CA ALA A 21 -42.31 19.45 -30.14
C ALA A 21 -40.88 19.02 -30.56
N THR A 22 -40.39 19.50 -31.71
CA THR A 22 -39.14 19.02 -32.33
C THR A 22 -37.87 19.63 -31.72
N GLY A 23 -37.91 20.91 -31.31
CA GLY A 23 -36.74 21.60 -30.74
C GLY A 23 -36.33 21.11 -29.35
N TYR A 24 -37.32 20.87 -28.47
CA TYR A 24 -37.08 20.52 -27.06
C TYR A 24 -36.50 19.10 -26.89
N GLY A 25 -36.86 18.16 -27.77
CA GLY A 25 -36.33 16.80 -27.79
C GLY A 25 -34.86 16.72 -28.24
N GLY A 26 -34.46 17.57 -29.19
CA GLY A 26 -33.08 17.65 -29.68
C GLY A 26 -32.09 18.13 -28.60
N GLN A 27 -32.47 19.18 -27.86
CA GLN A 27 -31.61 19.75 -26.80
C GLN A 27 -31.36 18.77 -25.66
N ARG A 28 -32.39 18.01 -25.22
CA ARG A 28 -32.21 16.95 -24.21
C ARG A 28 -31.27 15.85 -24.70
N SER A 29 -31.47 15.38 -25.94
CA SER A 29 -30.63 14.33 -26.54
C SER A 29 -29.15 14.73 -26.59
N ALA A 30 -28.84 15.96 -26.99
CA ALA A 30 -27.48 16.51 -26.99
C ALA A 30 -26.89 16.62 -25.57
N GLN A 31 -27.68 17.05 -24.59
CA GLN A 31 -27.25 17.18 -23.19
C GLN A 31 -26.98 15.82 -22.52
N HIS A 32 -27.74 14.77 -22.86
CA HIS A 32 -27.44 13.40 -22.44
C HIS A 32 -26.15 12.87 -23.08
N ALA A 33 -26.00 13.01 -24.39
CA ALA A 33 -24.78 12.58 -25.09
C ALA A 33 -23.50 13.25 -24.57
N ALA A 34 -23.56 14.57 -24.25
CA ALA A 34 -22.44 15.30 -23.66
C ALA A 34 -22.10 14.81 -22.23
N ARG A 35 -23.10 14.47 -21.42
CA ARG A 35 -22.90 13.87 -20.09
C ARG A 35 -22.25 12.49 -20.18
N ASP A 36 -22.72 11.64 -21.08
CA ASP A 36 -22.18 10.30 -21.28
C ASP A 36 -20.75 10.32 -21.82
N ALA A 37 -20.43 11.26 -22.72
CA ALA A 37 -19.07 11.51 -23.18
C ALA A 37 -18.15 11.95 -22.02
N GLY A 38 -18.61 12.86 -21.16
CA GLY A 38 -17.87 13.30 -19.96
C GLY A 38 -17.61 12.15 -18.97
N LEU A 39 -18.63 11.33 -18.68
CA LEU A 39 -18.51 10.15 -17.82
C LEU A 39 -17.51 9.12 -18.39
N ARG A 40 -17.54 8.88 -19.70
CA ARG A 40 -16.58 8.00 -20.40
C ARG A 40 -15.15 8.57 -20.38
N ALA A 41 -14.98 9.88 -20.50
CA ALA A 41 -13.67 10.53 -20.42
C ALA A 41 -13.05 10.42 -19.02
N VAL A 42 -13.84 10.64 -17.95
CA VAL A 42 -13.39 10.50 -16.55
C VAL A 42 -13.08 9.03 -16.23
N ALA A 43 -13.91 8.09 -16.66
CA ALA A 43 -13.63 6.64 -16.55
C ALA A 43 -12.36 6.23 -17.32
N GLY A 44 -12.15 6.79 -18.51
CA GLY A 44 -10.94 6.57 -19.31
C GLY A 44 -9.66 7.19 -18.73
N ALA A 45 -9.77 8.24 -17.91
CA ALA A 45 -8.63 8.80 -17.19
C ALA A 45 -8.25 7.91 -15.98
N SER A 46 -9.24 7.45 -15.21
CA SER A 46 -9.00 6.60 -14.04
C SER A 46 -8.46 5.20 -14.41
N SER A 47 -8.89 4.63 -15.53
CA SER A 47 -8.38 3.34 -16.02
C SER A 47 -6.92 3.40 -16.50
N ARG A 48 -6.53 4.49 -17.18
CA ARG A 48 -5.15 4.71 -17.67
C ARG A 48 -4.15 5.04 -16.56
N ALA A 49 -4.59 5.66 -15.46
CA ALA A 49 -3.78 5.79 -14.26
C ALA A 49 -3.60 4.43 -13.56
N GLY A 50 -4.67 3.63 -13.47
CA GLY A 50 -4.63 2.29 -12.87
C GLY A 50 -3.72 1.29 -13.59
N SER A 51 -3.69 1.30 -14.92
CA SER A 51 -2.82 0.38 -15.70
C SER A 51 -1.33 0.72 -15.58
N ARG A 52 -0.96 2.00 -15.55
CA ARG A 52 0.42 2.44 -15.32
C ARG A 52 0.92 2.07 -13.91
N LEU A 53 0.06 2.21 -12.91
CA LEU A 53 0.38 1.86 -11.51
C LEU A 53 0.49 0.34 -11.30
N ALA A 54 -0.39 -0.44 -11.95
CA ALA A 54 -0.30 -1.91 -11.94
C ALA A 54 1.00 -2.40 -12.59
N GLY A 55 1.48 -1.73 -13.64
CA GLY A 55 2.79 -2.00 -14.24
C GLY A 55 3.95 -1.83 -13.26
N VAL A 56 3.98 -0.76 -12.47
CA VAL A 56 5.04 -0.53 -11.46
C VAL A 56 5.02 -1.61 -10.37
N VAL A 57 3.84 -2.02 -9.90
CA VAL A 57 3.71 -3.09 -8.89
C VAL A 57 4.13 -4.45 -9.46
N ALA A 58 3.76 -4.75 -10.71
CA ALA A 58 4.19 -5.97 -11.39
C ALA A 58 5.70 -5.98 -11.67
N VAL A 59 6.32 -4.83 -11.93
CA VAL A 59 7.78 -4.68 -12.05
C VAL A 59 8.47 -4.91 -10.71
N LEU A 60 7.97 -4.34 -9.61
CA LEU A 60 8.51 -4.60 -8.26
C LEU A 60 8.36 -6.07 -7.83
N ALA A 61 7.23 -6.70 -8.15
CA ALA A 61 7.03 -8.13 -7.91
C ALA A 61 7.87 -9.02 -8.82
N GLY A 62 8.12 -8.62 -10.07
CA GLY A 62 8.99 -9.33 -11.02
C GLY A 62 10.48 -9.22 -10.68
N LEU A 63 10.93 -8.06 -10.19
CA LEU A 63 12.30 -7.85 -9.71
C LEU A 63 12.66 -8.80 -8.55
N ALA A 64 11.69 -9.13 -7.68
CA ALA A 64 11.88 -10.10 -6.60
C ALA A 64 12.09 -11.56 -7.07
N VAL A 65 11.83 -11.87 -8.35
CA VAL A 65 12.02 -13.20 -8.96
C VAL A 65 13.33 -13.28 -9.78
N ALA A 66 13.97 -12.13 -10.05
CA ALA A 66 14.96 -12.00 -11.12
C ALA A 66 16.40 -11.69 -10.68
N LEU A 67 16.79 -12.02 -9.44
CA LEU A 67 18.18 -11.86 -8.97
C LEU A 67 18.75 -13.14 -8.33
N PRO A 68 19.31 -14.06 -9.14
CA PRO A 68 20.39 -14.91 -8.69
C PRO A 68 21.59 -14.06 -8.27
N ALA A 69 22.26 -14.48 -7.21
CA ALA A 69 23.44 -13.85 -6.59
C ALA A 69 24.42 -13.19 -7.58
N ALA A 70 24.57 -11.86 -7.48
CA ALA A 70 25.59 -11.09 -8.19
C ALA A 70 26.04 -9.85 -7.39
N ALA A 71 26.54 -10.07 -6.17
CA ALA A 71 27.35 -9.10 -5.44
C ALA A 71 28.73 -9.73 -5.20
N HIS A 72 29.79 -9.13 -5.75
CA HIS A 72 31.16 -9.58 -5.51
C HIS A 72 31.54 -9.39 -4.03
N PRO A 73 32.16 -10.39 -3.35
CA PRO A 73 32.71 -10.19 -2.02
C PRO A 73 33.99 -9.36 -2.12
N GLY A 74 33.82 -8.02 -2.14
CA GLY A 74 34.82 -7.09 -2.67
C GLY A 74 35.24 -5.94 -1.76
N HIS A 75 34.62 -5.75 -0.59
CA HIS A 75 35.09 -5.00 0.60
C HIS A 75 33.93 -4.92 1.62
N PRO A 76 34.20 -4.74 2.92
CA PRO A 76 33.17 -4.28 3.86
C PRO A 76 32.90 -2.80 3.56
N ASP A 77 31.95 -2.54 2.66
CA ASP A 77 31.39 -1.21 2.43
C ASP A 77 30.86 -0.67 3.76
N SER A 78 31.65 0.22 4.35
CA SER A 78 31.44 0.75 5.69
C SER A 78 31.42 2.26 5.62
N GLY A 79 30.42 2.87 6.26
CA GLY A 79 30.14 4.29 6.14
C GLY A 79 28.73 4.58 5.64
N PHE A 80 28.45 5.88 5.52
CA PHE A 80 27.10 6.40 5.30
C PHE A 80 26.44 5.91 4.00
N THR A 81 27.19 5.83 2.90
CA THR A 81 26.69 5.37 1.60
C THR A 81 26.30 3.89 1.59
N ALA A 82 27.08 3.05 2.27
CA ALA A 82 26.74 1.63 2.45
C ALA A 82 25.43 1.49 3.23
N GLY A 83 25.33 2.20 4.36
CA GLY A 83 24.10 2.30 5.13
C GLY A 83 22.90 2.76 4.32
N LEU A 84 23.05 3.75 3.44
CA LEU A 84 21.96 4.22 2.57
C LEU A 84 21.47 3.15 1.59
N LEU A 85 22.38 2.32 1.06
CA LEU A 85 22.07 1.29 0.05
C LEU A 85 21.53 -0.01 0.67
N HIS A 86 21.92 -0.34 1.90
CA HIS A 86 21.59 -1.60 2.56
C HIS A 86 20.08 -1.95 2.59
N PRO A 87 19.14 -1.02 2.94
CA PRO A 87 17.70 -1.28 2.88
C PRO A 87 17.12 -1.42 1.46
N LEU A 88 17.90 -1.08 0.42
CA LEU A 88 17.50 -1.18 -0.98
C LEU A 88 17.97 -2.50 -1.61
N THR A 89 19.02 -3.12 -1.06
CA THR A 89 19.57 -4.41 -1.51
C THR A 89 18.95 -5.60 -0.78
N GLY A 90 18.56 -5.46 0.50
CA GLY A 90 17.86 -6.50 1.26
C GLY A 90 16.34 -6.51 0.99
N LEU A 91 15.83 -7.58 0.35
CA LEU A 91 14.40 -7.70 0.03
C LEU A 91 13.51 -7.76 1.27
N ASP A 92 13.92 -8.51 2.28
CA ASP A 92 13.25 -8.64 3.57
C ASP A 92 13.03 -7.28 4.25
N HIS A 93 14.08 -6.47 4.35
CA HIS A 93 14.04 -5.16 4.98
C HIS A 93 13.30 -4.13 4.14
N LEU A 94 13.51 -4.12 2.81
CA LEU A 94 12.73 -3.31 1.87
C LEU A 94 11.22 -3.56 2.02
N LEU A 95 10.82 -4.84 2.04
CA LEU A 95 9.42 -5.24 2.16
C LEU A 95 8.85 -4.93 3.55
N ALA A 96 9.61 -5.14 4.64
CA ALA A 96 9.19 -4.79 5.99
C ALA A 96 8.99 -3.28 6.18
N LEU A 97 9.94 -2.46 5.70
CA LEU A 97 9.87 -1.00 5.76
C LEU A 97 8.68 -0.44 4.98
N LEU A 98 8.45 -0.95 3.76
CA LEU A 98 7.27 -0.62 2.97
C LEU A 98 5.99 -1.06 3.71
N ALA A 99 5.95 -2.27 4.27
CA ALA A 99 4.79 -2.77 5.01
C ALA A 99 4.44 -1.92 6.24
N VAL A 100 5.43 -1.49 7.03
CA VAL A 100 5.23 -0.57 8.17
C VAL A 100 4.67 0.76 7.68
N GLY A 101 5.19 1.33 6.58
CA GLY A 101 4.64 2.53 5.95
C GLY A 101 3.18 2.38 5.50
N LEU A 102 2.87 1.29 4.81
CA LEU A 102 1.54 0.93 4.33
C LEU A 102 0.55 0.80 5.51
N TRP A 103 0.95 0.07 6.56
CA TRP A 103 0.11 -0.19 7.73
C TRP A 103 -0.08 1.06 8.60
N SER A 104 0.92 1.95 8.66
CA SER A 104 0.85 3.20 9.43
C SER A 104 -0.29 4.11 8.96
N ARG A 105 -0.61 4.14 7.66
CA ARG A 105 -1.77 4.89 7.14
C ARG A 105 -3.12 4.30 7.53
N GLU A 106 -3.14 3.12 8.11
CA GLU A 106 -4.34 2.35 8.42
C GLU A 106 -4.59 2.25 9.93
N GLN A 107 -3.71 2.82 10.76
CA GLN A 107 -3.89 2.89 12.21
C GLN A 107 -4.28 4.30 12.66
N ARG A 108 -5.20 4.40 13.63
CA ARG A 108 -5.70 5.67 14.18
C ARG A 108 -4.59 6.59 14.71
N HIS A 109 -3.53 6.01 15.25
CA HIS A 109 -2.34 6.71 15.76
C HIS A 109 -1.07 6.30 15.00
N GLY A 110 -1.20 5.88 13.73
CA GLY A 110 -0.12 5.23 12.98
C GLY A 110 1.10 6.10 12.70
N ALA A 111 1.02 7.43 12.85
CA ALA A 111 2.18 8.33 12.80
C ALA A 111 3.25 8.02 13.87
N VAL A 112 2.89 7.31 14.95
CA VAL A 112 3.81 6.86 16.00
C VAL A 112 4.61 5.61 15.58
N LEU A 113 4.14 4.85 14.59
CA LEU A 113 4.78 3.57 14.22
C LEU A 113 6.14 3.74 13.54
N PRO A 114 6.36 4.65 12.57
CA PRO A 114 7.69 4.86 11.99
C PRO A 114 8.77 5.30 13.00
N PRO A 115 8.56 6.28 13.92
CA PRO A 115 9.58 6.63 14.90
C PRO A 115 9.81 5.51 15.92
N VAL A 116 8.78 4.76 16.34
CA VAL A 116 8.96 3.55 17.15
C VAL A 116 9.83 2.53 16.42
N PHE A 117 9.58 2.29 15.12
CA PHE A 117 10.36 1.37 14.32
C PHE A 117 11.84 1.79 14.27
N LEU A 118 12.15 3.07 13.99
CA LEU A 118 13.53 3.56 13.94
C LEU A 118 14.26 3.43 15.29
N VAL A 119 13.59 3.73 16.41
CA VAL A 119 14.19 3.64 17.75
C VAL A 119 14.46 2.18 18.13
N LEU A 120 13.51 1.27 17.91
CA LEU A 120 13.67 -0.14 18.27
C LEU A 120 14.64 -0.87 17.33
N MET A 121 14.73 -0.45 16.07
CA MET A 121 15.74 -0.88 15.11
C MET A 121 17.16 -0.50 15.58
N ALA A 122 17.35 0.76 15.97
CA ALA A 122 18.63 1.22 16.52
C ALA A 122 18.98 0.51 17.84
N LEU A 123 17.99 0.24 18.70
CA LEU A 123 18.20 -0.52 19.93
C LEU A 123 18.59 -1.99 19.67
N GLY A 124 17.91 -2.67 18.73
CA GLY A 124 18.27 -4.03 18.31
C GLY A 124 19.69 -4.07 17.76
N SER A 125 20.05 -3.09 16.93
CA SER A 125 21.41 -2.97 16.38
C SER A 125 22.47 -2.77 17.48
N ALA A 126 22.19 -1.93 18.47
CA ALA A 126 23.08 -1.76 19.62
C ALA A 126 23.20 -3.03 20.47
N CYS A 127 22.11 -3.78 20.66
CA CYS A 127 22.15 -5.06 21.38
C CYS A 127 22.95 -6.14 20.63
N ALA A 128 22.84 -6.22 19.31
CA ALA A 128 23.68 -7.11 18.49
C ALA A 128 25.17 -6.73 18.57
N GLY A 129 25.49 -5.44 18.51
CA GLY A 129 26.87 -4.94 18.74
C GLY A 129 27.39 -5.24 20.15
N ALA A 130 26.51 -5.43 21.13
CA ALA A 130 26.84 -5.87 22.48
C ALA A 130 26.90 -7.42 22.63
N GLY A 131 26.77 -8.18 21.54
CA GLY A 131 26.87 -9.63 21.52
C GLY A 131 25.55 -10.39 21.75
N LEU A 132 24.39 -9.73 21.72
CA LEU A 132 23.10 -10.43 21.79
C LEU A 132 22.82 -11.14 20.45
N ALA A 133 22.99 -12.46 20.44
CA ALA A 133 22.60 -13.33 19.34
C ALA A 133 21.29 -14.07 19.66
N LEU A 134 20.39 -14.19 18.67
CA LEU A 134 19.20 -15.03 18.76
C LEU A 134 19.31 -16.21 17.77
N PRO A 135 18.91 -17.43 18.17
CA PRO A 135 18.79 -18.55 17.24
C PRO A 135 17.65 -18.27 16.23
N ALA A 136 17.78 -18.84 15.03
CA ALA A 136 16.78 -18.72 13.95
C ALA A 136 16.41 -17.27 13.57
N LEU A 137 17.40 -16.35 13.62
CA LEU A 137 17.20 -14.93 13.33
C LEU A 137 16.65 -14.69 11.92
N GLU A 138 17.19 -15.35 10.90
CA GLU A 138 16.69 -15.33 9.52
C GLU A 138 15.22 -15.77 9.42
N THR A 139 14.85 -16.86 10.10
CA THR A 139 13.48 -17.37 10.18
C THR A 139 12.56 -16.34 10.82
N SER A 140 13.04 -15.64 11.86
CA SER A 140 12.28 -14.59 12.54
C SER A 140 12.03 -13.36 11.64
N ILE A 141 13.03 -12.95 10.85
CA ILE A 141 12.89 -11.87 9.88
C ILE A 141 11.85 -12.24 8.82
N ALA A 142 11.99 -13.40 8.18
CA ALA A 142 11.04 -13.90 7.17
C ALA A 142 9.60 -13.98 7.72
N ALA A 143 9.44 -14.48 8.96
CA ALA A 143 8.15 -14.51 9.64
C ALA A 143 7.57 -13.11 9.90
N THR A 144 8.40 -12.11 10.22
CA THR A 144 7.93 -10.73 10.39
C THR A 144 7.53 -10.04 9.08
N VAL A 145 8.19 -10.34 7.95
CA VAL A 145 7.76 -9.87 6.62
C VAL A 145 6.38 -10.45 6.27
N LEU A 146 6.20 -11.76 6.48
CA LEU A 146 4.92 -12.45 6.31
C LEU A 146 3.81 -11.83 7.19
N LEU A 147 4.11 -11.61 8.47
CA LEU A 147 3.19 -11.00 9.44
C LEU A 147 2.76 -9.60 9.01
N LEU A 148 3.71 -8.71 8.70
CA LEU A 148 3.43 -7.32 8.31
C LEU A 148 2.63 -7.26 6.99
N GLY A 149 2.99 -8.08 6.00
CA GLY A 149 2.22 -8.20 4.76
C GLY A 149 0.78 -8.66 4.99
N GLY A 150 0.59 -9.71 5.79
CA GLY A 150 -0.74 -10.21 6.17
C GLY A 150 -1.57 -9.17 6.93
N LEU A 151 -0.96 -8.42 7.85
CA LEU A 151 -1.61 -7.34 8.60
C LEU A 151 -2.10 -6.21 7.68
N VAL A 152 -1.32 -5.82 6.67
CA VAL A 152 -1.73 -4.84 5.65
C VAL A 152 -2.84 -5.40 4.75
N ALA A 153 -2.72 -6.65 4.28
CA ALA A 153 -3.71 -7.27 3.39
C ALA A 153 -5.10 -7.39 4.05
N CYS A 154 -5.13 -7.81 5.32
CA CYS A 154 -6.33 -8.06 6.12
C CYS A 154 -6.83 -6.83 6.91
N SER A 155 -6.08 -5.73 6.88
CA SER A 155 -6.31 -4.50 7.64
C SER A 155 -7.77 -4.02 7.74
N PRO A 156 -8.59 -3.96 6.65
CA PRO A 156 -9.97 -3.46 6.76
C PRO A 156 -10.90 -4.30 7.64
N VAL A 157 -10.61 -5.60 7.79
CA VAL A 157 -11.35 -6.52 8.68
C VAL A 157 -10.86 -6.38 10.12
N LEU A 158 -9.56 -6.11 10.27
CA LEU A 158 -8.81 -6.22 11.50
C LEU A 158 -8.76 -4.90 12.30
N GLN A 159 -8.81 -3.75 11.62
CA GLN A 159 -8.89 -2.38 12.18
C GLN A 159 -9.97 -2.20 13.26
N ARG A 160 -11.11 -2.89 13.12
CA ARG A 160 -12.24 -2.80 14.08
C ARG A 160 -12.06 -3.69 15.30
N ARG A 161 -11.06 -4.57 15.31
CA ARG A 161 -10.87 -5.61 16.33
C ARG A 161 -9.56 -5.46 17.12
N LEU A 162 -8.55 -4.78 16.57
CA LEU A 162 -7.27 -4.58 17.25
C LEU A 162 -7.19 -3.25 18.01
N PRO A 163 -6.67 -3.23 19.25
CA PRO A 163 -6.33 -2.00 19.95
C PRO A 163 -5.07 -1.37 19.36
N ALA A 164 -4.94 -0.04 19.41
CA ALA A 164 -3.81 0.68 18.83
C ALA A 164 -2.44 0.25 19.42
N GLN A 165 -2.44 -0.17 20.68
CA GLN A 165 -1.27 -0.71 21.38
C GLN A 165 -0.70 -1.97 20.69
N PHE A 166 -1.55 -2.81 20.08
CA PHE A 166 -1.10 -4.00 19.37
C PHE A 166 -0.20 -3.65 18.19
N ALA A 167 -0.54 -2.59 17.44
CA ALA A 167 0.28 -2.13 16.33
C ALA A 167 1.66 -1.66 16.79
N VAL A 168 1.73 -0.96 17.94
CA VAL A 168 3.01 -0.53 18.55
C VAL A 168 3.85 -1.75 18.95
N VAL A 169 3.27 -2.75 19.62
CA VAL A 169 3.98 -3.96 20.06
C VAL A 169 4.52 -4.76 18.87
N VAL A 170 3.71 -4.97 17.82
CA VAL A 170 4.15 -5.69 16.62
C VAL A 170 5.27 -4.93 15.91
N VAL A 171 5.09 -3.63 15.65
CA VAL A 171 6.11 -2.80 14.97
C VAL A 171 7.41 -2.74 15.77
N ALA A 172 7.33 -2.61 17.10
CA ALA A 172 8.49 -2.63 18.00
C ALA A 172 9.24 -3.98 17.95
N GLY A 173 8.52 -5.11 18.03
CA GLY A 173 9.10 -6.45 17.95
C GLY A 173 9.75 -6.72 16.59
N CYS A 174 9.06 -6.39 15.49
CA CYS A 174 9.63 -6.50 14.15
C CYS A 174 10.88 -5.64 14.01
N ALA A 175 10.84 -4.37 14.43
CA ALA A 175 11.98 -3.46 14.36
C ALA A 175 13.21 -3.99 15.12
N PHE A 176 13.00 -4.49 16.34
CA PHE A 176 14.07 -5.01 17.17
C PHE A 176 14.74 -6.26 16.55
N LEU A 177 13.96 -7.17 15.95
CA LEU A 177 14.49 -8.37 15.29
C LEU A 177 15.33 -8.05 14.04
N HIS A 178 14.81 -7.20 13.15
CA HIS A 178 15.59 -6.71 11.99
C HIS A 178 16.83 -5.92 12.46
N GLY A 179 16.69 -5.14 13.53
CA GLY A 179 17.78 -4.40 14.16
C GLY A 179 18.90 -5.31 14.67
N LEU A 180 18.55 -6.43 15.32
CA LEU A 180 19.52 -7.42 15.74
C LEU A 180 20.29 -8.02 14.56
N ALA A 181 19.59 -8.37 13.47
CA ALA A 181 20.23 -8.95 12.29
C ALA A 181 21.22 -7.98 11.64
N HIS A 182 20.75 -6.79 11.30
CA HIS A 182 21.58 -5.79 10.64
C HIS A 182 22.61 -5.11 11.54
N GLY A 183 22.45 -5.16 12.87
CA GLY A 183 23.49 -4.70 13.80
C GLY A 183 24.77 -5.54 13.76
N VAL A 184 24.67 -6.80 13.32
CA VAL A 184 25.84 -7.66 13.05
C VAL A 184 26.49 -7.30 11.72
N GLU A 185 25.69 -6.93 10.71
CA GLU A 185 26.15 -6.67 9.34
C GLU A 185 26.71 -5.25 9.12
N LEU A 186 26.07 -4.23 9.70
CA LEU A 186 26.40 -2.82 9.51
C LEU A 186 27.28 -2.27 10.64
N ALA A 187 28.60 -2.38 10.46
CA ALA A 187 29.56 -1.78 11.38
C ALA A 187 29.56 -0.24 11.32
N GLY A 188 29.47 0.40 12.49
CA GLY A 188 29.76 1.83 12.69
C GLY A 188 28.56 2.78 12.57
N ALA A 189 28.63 3.87 13.34
CA ALA A 189 27.53 4.85 13.48
C ALA A 189 27.14 5.55 12.17
N ALA A 190 28.09 5.76 11.24
CA ALA A 190 27.80 6.38 9.95
C ALA A 190 26.92 5.47 9.07
N SER A 191 27.22 4.17 9.05
CA SER A 191 26.43 3.14 8.37
C SER A 191 25.03 3.06 8.97
N GLY A 192 24.91 3.03 10.30
CA GLY A 192 23.62 3.07 10.99
C GLY A 192 22.80 4.32 10.68
N ALA A 193 23.42 5.51 10.58
CA ALA A 193 22.74 6.74 10.22
C ALA A 193 22.20 6.73 8.78
N GLY A 194 22.96 6.21 7.82
CA GLY A 194 22.48 6.01 6.44
C GLY A 194 21.31 5.02 6.37
N PHE A 195 21.43 3.91 7.08
CA PHE A 195 20.40 2.87 7.17
C PHE A 195 19.07 3.42 7.73
N LEU A 196 19.13 4.17 8.83
CA LEU A 196 17.95 4.78 9.44
C LEU A 196 17.32 5.86 8.56
N LEU A 197 18.12 6.62 7.80
CA LEU A 197 17.62 7.63 6.86
C LEU A 197 16.86 6.99 5.69
N THR A 198 17.44 5.99 5.02
CA THR A 198 16.74 5.24 3.96
C THR A 198 15.53 4.49 4.52
N SER A 199 15.62 3.95 5.73
CA SER A 199 14.48 3.31 6.42
C SER A 199 13.30 4.28 6.62
N ALA A 200 13.58 5.51 7.08
CA ALA A 200 12.57 6.55 7.21
C ALA A 200 11.96 6.91 5.84
N ALA A 201 12.79 7.06 4.80
CA ALA A 201 12.33 7.33 3.44
C ALA A 201 11.39 6.22 2.93
N LEU A 202 11.78 4.94 3.04
CA LEU A 202 10.97 3.80 2.62
C LEU A 202 9.63 3.71 3.36
N MET A 203 9.61 3.94 4.68
CA MET A 203 8.35 4.01 5.43
C MET A 203 7.45 5.18 4.98
N THR A 204 8.00 6.35 4.67
CA THR A 204 7.19 7.47 4.13
C THR A 204 6.66 7.19 2.72
N LEU A 205 7.45 6.53 1.86
CA LEU A 205 7.02 6.07 0.53
C LEU A 205 5.92 5.00 0.62
N GLY A 206 6.07 4.02 1.51
CA GLY A 206 5.03 3.02 1.82
C GLY A 206 3.75 3.65 2.36
N ALA A 207 3.82 4.85 2.94
CA ALA A 207 2.67 5.60 3.40
C ALA A 207 1.97 6.45 2.31
N LEU A 208 2.40 6.43 1.05
CA LEU A 208 1.75 7.19 -0.04
C LEU A 208 0.56 6.48 -0.73
N PRO A 209 0.56 5.14 -0.94
CA PRO A 209 -0.51 4.46 -1.68
C PRO A 209 -1.92 4.57 -1.07
N GLY A 210 -2.91 4.65 -1.96
CA GLY A 210 -4.34 4.56 -1.62
C GLY A 210 -4.79 3.15 -1.23
N ALA A 211 -5.88 3.05 -0.49
CA ALA A 211 -6.32 1.83 0.21
C ALA A 211 -6.37 0.54 -0.65
N ARG A 212 -6.83 0.61 -1.91
CA ARG A 212 -6.85 -0.56 -2.81
C ARG A 212 -5.44 -1.07 -3.12
N LEU A 213 -4.50 -0.16 -3.39
CA LEU A 213 -3.12 -0.51 -3.69
C LEU A 213 -2.42 -1.06 -2.44
N ARG A 214 -2.68 -0.48 -1.25
CA ARG A 214 -2.09 -0.98 0.00
C ARG A 214 -2.40 -2.45 0.25
N ARG A 215 -3.65 -2.86 0.06
CA ARG A 215 -4.05 -4.27 0.23
C ARG A 215 -3.37 -5.22 -0.75
N VAL A 216 -3.20 -4.82 -2.01
CA VAL A 216 -2.50 -5.63 -3.03
C VAL A 216 -1.00 -5.71 -2.70
N ALA A 217 -0.39 -4.60 -2.31
CA ALA A 217 1.00 -4.56 -1.87
C ALA A 217 1.22 -5.42 -0.61
N GLY A 218 0.34 -5.33 0.39
CA GLY A 218 0.37 -6.19 1.59
C GLY A 218 0.27 -7.67 1.26
N ALA A 219 -0.63 -8.07 0.34
CA ALA A 219 -0.75 -9.46 -0.09
C ALA A 219 0.52 -9.95 -0.82
N ALA A 220 1.13 -9.10 -1.66
CA ALA A 220 2.40 -9.41 -2.33
C ALA A 220 3.57 -9.53 -1.33
N ILE A 221 3.67 -8.60 -0.37
CA ILE A 221 4.66 -8.65 0.72
C ILE A 221 4.47 -9.93 1.57
N GLY A 222 3.23 -10.29 1.90
CA GLY A 222 2.92 -11.51 2.63
C GLY A 222 3.33 -12.78 1.87
N ALA A 223 3.05 -12.84 0.56
CA ALA A 223 3.47 -13.94 -0.29
C ALA A 223 5.01 -14.04 -0.41
N ALA A 224 5.71 -12.91 -0.51
CA ALA A 224 7.18 -12.86 -0.48
C ALA A 224 7.73 -13.34 0.88
N GLY A 225 7.16 -12.89 1.99
CA GLY A 225 7.52 -13.35 3.33
C GLY A 225 7.30 -14.86 3.53
N LEU A 226 6.23 -15.43 2.97
CA LEU A 226 6.01 -16.88 2.97
C LEU A 226 7.08 -17.60 2.15
N CYS A 227 7.44 -17.09 0.98
CA CYS A 227 8.50 -17.64 0.13
C CYS A 227 9.86 -17.64 0.86
N LEU A 228 10.24 -16.51 1.47
CA LEU A 228 11.44 -16.40 2.31
C LEU A 228 11.41 -17.43 3.45
N LEU A 229 10.28 -17.56 4.15
CA LEU A 229 10.15 -18.50 5.27
C LEU A 229 10.29 -19.96 4.82
N THR A 230 9.73 -20.34 3.67
CA THR A 230 9.91 -21.68 3.10
C THR A 230 11.34 -21.92 2.59
N GLY A 231 12.03 -20.88 2.13
CA GLY A 231 13.44 -20.97 1.72
C GLY A 231 14.37 -21.23 2.90
N VAL A 232 14.18 -20.51 4.01
CA VAL A 232 14.99 -20.67 5.24
C VAL A 232 14.73 -22.03 5.92
N VAL A 233 13.50 -22.53 5.91
CA VAL A 233 13.16 -23.85 6.53
C VAL A 233 13.56 -25.04 5.64
N GLY A 234 13.84 -24.80 4.36
CA GLY A 234 14.26 -25.82 3.39
C GLY A 234 15.77 -25.91 3.13
N ALA A 235 16.58 -25.08 3.82
CA ALA A 235 18.04 -25.01 3.71
C ALA A 235 18.74 -25.78 4.85
#